data_AF-A0A8T5JM98-F1
#
_entry.id   AF-A0A8T5JM98-F1
#
_cell.length_a   1.000
_cell.length_b   1.000
_cell.length_c   1.000
_cell.angle_alpha   90.00
_cell.angle_beta   90.00
_cell.angle_gamma   90.00
#
_symmetry.space_group_name_H-M   'P 1'
#
loop_
_entity.id
_entity.type
_entity.pdbx_description
1 polymer ?
#
loop_
_entity_poly.entity_id
_entity_poly.type
_entity_poly.pdbx_seq_one_letter_code
_entity_poly.pdbx_strand_id
1 'polypeptide(L)' 'IKKNVTPHTLRHSFATHLLENGTDIRYIKKLLGHSNISTTLIYTKVSNNNLLRIKSPID' A
#
# COMPACT_ATOMS: atom_id res chain seq x y z
N ILE A 1 -22.37 -0.99 14.17
CA ILE A 1 -21.22 -0.07 13.92
C ILE A 1 -21.50 0.70 12.63
N LYS A 2 -21.72 2.02 12.66
CA LYS A 2 -21.78 2.85 11.46
C LYS A 2 -20.42 3.51 11.25
N LYS A 3 -19.62 3.00 10.31
CA LYS A 3 -18.40 3.68 9.84
C LYS A 3 -18.74 4.46 8.58
N ASN A 4 -18.24 5.68 8.47
CA ASN A 4 -18.38 6.47 7.25
C ASN A 4 -17.48 5.86 6.17
N VAL A 5 -18.10 5.10 5.26
CA VAL A 5 -17.42 4.55 4.09
C VAL A 5 -17.56 5.55 2.96
N THR A 6 -16.43 5.96 2.41
CA THR A 6 -16.37 6.82 1.23
C THR A 6 -15.59 6.10 0.12
N PRO A 7 -15.68 6.53 -1.15
CA PRO A 7 -14.82 6.02 -2.21
C PRO A 7 -13.32 6.13 -1.87
N HIS A 8 -12.94 7.16 -1.11
CA HIS A 8 -11.57 7.33 -0.64
C HIS A 8 -11.19 6.25 0.39
N THR A 9 -12.10 5.87 1.28
CA THR A 9 -11.91 4.75 2.22
C THR A 9 -11.69 3.44 1.48
N LEU A 10 -12.48 3.16 0.44
CA LEU A 10 -12.32 1.95 -0.38
C LEU A 10 -11.00 1.93 -1.16
N ARG A 11 -10.61 3.06 -1.77
CA ARG A 11 -9.30 3.21 -2.42
C ARG A 11 -8.17 2.92 -1.44
N HIS A 12 -8.28 3.43 -0.22
CA HIS A 12 -7.28 3.20 0.82
C HIS A 12 -7.21 1.72 1.22
N SER A 13 -8.35 1.07 1.47
CA SER A 13 -8.41 -0.35 1.79
C SER A 13 -7.82 -1.22 0.67
N PHE A 14 -8.13 -0.91 -0.60
CA PHE A 14 -7.58 -1.62 -1.75
C PHE A 14 -6.05 -1.49 -1.84
N ALA A 15 -5.53 -0.27 -1.72
CA ALA A 15 -4.10 -0.03 -1.82
C ALA A 15 -3.31 -0.67 -0.66
N THR A 16 -3.81 -0.55 0.57
CA THR A 16 -3.21 -1.19 1.75
C THR A 16 -3.22 -2.71 1.61
N HIS A 17 -4.34 -3.32 1.19
CA HIS A 17 -4.43 -4.76 1.05
C HIS A 17 -3.47 -5.32 0.00
N LEU A 18 -3.33 -4.65 -1.15
CA LEU A 18 -2.36 -5.06 -2.16
C LEU A 18 -0.92 -5.00 -1.62
N LEU A 19 -0.60 -3.94 -0.87
CA LEU A 19 0.72 -3.76 -0.29
C LEU A 19 1.04 -4.81 0.79
N GLU A 20 0.07 -5.14 1.63
CA GLU A 20 0.18 -6.19 2.65
C GLU A 20 0.39 -7.58 2.02
N ASN A 21 -0.23 -7.84 0.87
CA ASN A 21 -0.02 -9.06 0.09
C ASN A 21 1.34 -9.10 -0.65
N GLY A 22 2.18 -8.07 -0.48
CA GLY A 22 3.51 -7.98 -1.09
C GLY A 22 3.52 -7.48 -2.54
N THR A 23 2.44 -6.85 -3.00
CA THR A 23 2.41 -6.22 -4.33
C THR A 23 3.35 -5.02 -4.35
N ASP A 24 4.22 -4.93 -5.36
CA ASP A 24 5.12 -3.78 -5.51
C ASP A 24 4.31 -2.49 -5.72
N ILE A 25 4.70 -1.46 -4.98
CA ILE A 25 4.05 -0.15 -4.96
C ILE A 25 3.98 0.54 -6.33
N ARG A 26 4.86 0.20 -7.27
CA ARG A 26 4.85 0.69 -8.66
C ARG A 26 3.65 0.13 -9.43
N TYR A 27 3.25 -1.12 -9.17
CA TYR A 27 2.02 -1.67 -9.74
C TYR A 27 0.78 -1.04 -9.10
N ILE A 28 0.78 -0.85 -7.78
CA ILE A 28 -0.32 -0.19 -7.08
C ILE A 28 -0.52 1.24 -7.61
N LYS A 29 0.56 2.00 -7.82
CA LYS A 29 0.51 3.34 -8.45
C LYS A 29 -0.20 3.28 -9.81
N LYS A 30 0.16 2.31 -10.66
CA LYS A 30 -0.42 2.15 -12.00
C LYS A 30 -1.90 1.78 -11.94
N LEU A 31 -2.29 0.87 -11.05
CA LEU A 31 -3.68 0.45 -10.84
C LEU A 31 -4.56 1.60 -10.33
N LEU A 32 -4.00 2.50 -9.51
CA LEU A 32 -4.71 3.66 -8.98
C LEU A 32 -4.71 4.87 -9.92
N GLY A 33 -3.96 4.80 -11.02
CA GLY A 33 -3.82 5.92 -11.97
C GLY A 33 -3.09 7.14 -11.40
N HIS A 34 -2.24 6.94 -10.39
CA HIS A 34 -1.50 8.04 -9.78
C HIS A 34 -0.35 8.49 -10.68
N SER A 35 -0.30 9.77 -11.05
CA SER A 35 0.80 10.32 -11.84
C SER A 35 2.10 10.39 -11.03
N ASN A 36 2.00 10.74 -9.75
CA ASN A 36 3.13 10.84 -8.82
C ASN A 36 3.18 9.61 -7.90
N ILE A 37 4.37 9.06 -7.65
CA ILE A 37 4.55 7.95 -6.70
C ILE A 37 4.34 8.41 -5.25
N SER A 38 4.59 9.69 -4.94
CA SER A 38 4.46 10.23 -3.58
C SER A 38 3.05 10.09 -3.01
N THR A 39 2.01 10.12 -3.85
CA THR A 39 0.62 9.93 -3.41
C THR A 39 0.29 8.47 -3.09
N THR A 40 1.08 7.51 -3.60
CA THR A 40 0.95 6.09 -3.29
C THR A 40 1.81 5.69 -2.08
N LEU A 41 2.91 6.40 -1.84
CA LEU A 41 3.80 6.15 -0.69
C LEU A 41 3.10 6.32 0.66
N ILE A 42 2.00 7.07 0.74
CA ILE A 42 1.22 7.19 1.99
C ILE A 42 0.74 5.83 2.51
N TYR A 43 0.55 4.84 1.62
CA TYR A 43 0.10 3.50 2.00
C TYR A 43 1.20 2.65 2.65
N THR A 44 2.48 3.00 2.48
CA THR A 44 3.59 2.24 3.08
C THR A 44 3.70 2.43 4.57
N LYS A 45 3.26 3.58 5.11
CA LYS A 45 3.20 3.81 6.56
C LYS A 45 2.30 2.83 7.30
N VAL A 46 1.28 2.30 6.62
CA VAL A 46 0.28 1.42 7.23
C VAL A 46 0.72 -0.05 7.15
N SER A 47 1.45 -0.42 6.10
CA SER A 47 1.95 -1.77 5.86
C SER A 47 3.39 -1.95 6.36
N ASN A 48 3.63 -1.76 7.66
CA ASN A 48 4.96 -1.88 8.29
C ASN A 48 5.51 -3.33 8.34
N ASN A 49 4.72 -4.32 7.88
CA ASN A 49 5.02 -5.75 8.01
C ASN A 49 6.12 -6.26 7.06
N ASN A 50 6.53 -5.50 6.04
CA ASN A 50 7.46 -6.01 5.02
C ASN A 50 8.95 -5.83 5.38
N LEU A 51 9.30 -4.95 6.33
CA LEU A 51 10.70 -4.71 6.74
C LEU A 51 11.34 -5.93 7.41
N LEU A 52 10.54 -6.73 8.12
CA LEU A 52 11.01 -7.96 8.80
C LEU A 52 11.29 -9.12 7.83
N ARG A 53 10.90 -9.00 6.55
CA ARG A 53 11.07 -10.02 5.53
C ARG A 53 12.35 -9.83 4.70
N ILE A 54 13.01 -8.68 4.85
CA ILE A 54 14.27 -8.39 4.17
C ILE A 54 15.39 -9.12 4.91
N LYS A 55 15.74 -10.32 4.44
CA LYS A 55 16.96 -11.00 4.88
C LYS A 55 18.17 -10.26 4.30
N SER A 56 19.16 -10.04 5.15
CA SER A 56 20.46 -9.51 4.73
C SER A 56 21.09 -10.48 3.72
N PRO A 57 21.65 -10.00 2.60
CA PRO A 57 22.39 -10.86 1.66
C PRO A 57 23.76 -11.33 2.20
N ILE A 58 24.12 -10.92 3.42
CA ILE A 58 25.41 -11.24 4.07
C ILE A 58 25.19 -12.07 5.36
N ASP A 59 23.95 -12.47 5.65
CA ASP A 59 23.61 -13.52 6.63
C ASP A 59 23.36 -14.85 5.87
#